data_AF-A0A7V7MNX6-F1
#
_entry.id   AF-A0A7V7MNX6-F1
#
_cell.length_a   1.000
_cell.length_b   1.000
_cell.length_c   1.000
_cell.angle_alpha   90.00
_cell.angle_beta   90.00
_cell.angle_gamma   90.00
#
_symmetry.space_group_name_H-M   'P 1'
#
loop_
_entity.id
_entity.type
_entity.pdbx_description
1 polymer ?
#
loop_
_entity_poly.entity_id
_entity_poly.type
_entity_poly.pdbx_seq_one_letter_code
_entity_poly.pdbx_strand_id
1 'polypeptide(L)'
;MSFRLLPCVFGLGALLLAGCSSSGSFGDAPASVLDRDVELPRAVEARNFTILAPGVAGAGQPDLATIESLPTKGYRTLINLRTSGERYPAEEAETAEAAGLHYVEIPVSSRTFGLLQAKQLEEALEGAPEGAVFIHCGSGNRVGALWGLYRGLVEGLAPSEAVAAGYRAGMRSSSLAAGIDHSLSEALSQ
;
A
#
# COMPACT_ATOMS: atom_id res chain seq x y z
N MET A 1 69.62 12.03 37.86
CA MET A 1 69.68 10.57 38.09
C MET A 1 68.97 9.89 36.93
N SER A 2 69.75 9.52 35.91
CA SER A 2 69.25 8.88 34.69
C SER A 2 69.01 7.39 34.94
N PHE A 3 67.77 6.94 34.75
CA PHE A 3 67.44 5.52 34.69
C PHE A 3 67.43 5.06 33.22
N ARG A 4 68.33 4.12 32.90
CA ARG A 4 68.29 3.27 31.71
C ARG A 4 67.87 1.86 32.16
N LEU A 5 66.87 1.29 31.48
CA LEU A 5 66.45 -0.13 31.45
C LEU A 5 65.50 -0.22 30.24
N LEU A 6 65.43 -1.21 29.36
CA LEU A 6 66.22 -2.35 28.88
C LEU A 6 65.46 -2.76 27.59
N PRO A 7 66.07 -3.38 26.56
CA PRO A 7 65.39 -3.71 25.31
C PRO A 7 64.64 -5.05 25.42
N CYS A 8 63.53 -5.19 24.70
CA CYS A 8 62.93 -6.50 24.47
C CYS A 8 62.34 -6.57 23.06
N VAL A 9 62.35 -7.79 22.55
CA VAL A 9 62.47 -8.18 21.16
C VAL A 9 61.10 -8.62 20.60
N PHE A 10 61.05 -8.77 19.28
CA PHE A 10 60.16 -9.65 18.50
C PHE A 10 58.73 -9.19 18.26
N GLY A 11 58.35 -9.17 16.98
CA GLY A 11 56.95 -9.09 16.58
C GLY A 11 56.72 -8.86 15.09
N LEU A 12 57.19 -9.78 14.26
CA LEU A 12 56.79 -9.92 12.85
C LEU A 12 55.28 -10.18 12.80
N GLY A 13 54.52 -9.44 11.98
CA GLY A 13 53.09 -9.70 11.85
C GLY A 13 52.34 -8.70 10.97
N ALA A 14 52.71 -8.61 9.70
CA ALA A 14 51.83 -8.05 8.68
C ALA A 14 50.67 -9.03 8.43
N LEU A 15 49.45 -8.66 8.82
CA LEU A 15 48.24 -9.35 8.40
C LEU A 15 47.25 -8.31 7.83
N LEU A 16 47.38 -8.07 6.53
CA LEU A 16 46.40 -7.35 5.71
C LEU A 16 45.21 -8.28 5.49
N LEU A 17 44.18 -8.16 6.32
CA LEU A 17 42.86 -8.72 6.01
C LEU A 17 42.10 -7.70 5.14
N ALA A 18 42.27 -7.84 3.83
CA ALA A 18 41.34 -7.29 2.85
C ALA A 18 40.02 -8.07 2.95
N GLY A 19 39.09 -7.58 3.77
CA GLY A 19 37.72 -8.05 3.82
C GLY A 19 36.89 -7.30 2.79
N CYS A 20 36.67 -7.90 1.61
CA CYS A 20 35.62 -7.49 0.70
C CYS A 20 34.27 -7.85 1.32
N SER A 21 33.63 -6.92 2.03
CA SER A 21 32.20 -7.00 2.27
C SER A 21 31.51 -6.61 0.97
N SER A 22 31.02 -7.63 0.26
CA SER A 22 30.10 -7.49 -0.85
C SER A 22 28.92 -6.62 -0.43
N SER A 23 28.91 -5.37 -0.88
CA SER A 23 27.71 -4.56 -0.97
C SER A 23 26.76 -5.30 -1.91
N GLY A 24 25.88 -6.11 -1.33
CA GLY A 24 24.72 -6.63 -2.02
C GLY A 24 23.92 -5.43 -2.51
N SER A 25 23.95 -5.20 -3.82
CA SER A 25 22.99 -4.34 -4.48
C SER A 25 21.64 -4.99 -4.26
N PHE A 26 20.84 -4.45 -3.34
CA PHE A 26 19.40 -4.67 -3.38
C PHE A 26 18.98 -4.21 -4.76
N GLY A 27 18.55 -5.17 -5.60
CA GLY A 27 18.08 -4.87 -6.94
C GLY A 27 17.02 -3.78 -6.83
N ASP A 28 17.11 -2.79 -7.72
CA ASP A 28 16.13 -1.72 -7.85
C ASP A 28 14.73 -2.34 -7.85
N ALA A 29 14.00 -2.19 -6.74
CA ALA A 29 12.58 -2.44 -6.72
C ALA A 29 11.97 -1.52 -7.79
N PRO A 30 11.03 -2.00 -8.62
CA PRO A 30 10.35 -1.11 -9.56
C PRO A 30 9.75 0.06 -8.77
N ALA A 31 9.93 1.29 -9.28
CA ALA A 31 9.44 2.50 -8.63
C ALA A 31 7.97 2.30 -8.26
N SER A 32 7.65 2.45 -6.98
CA SER A 32 6.29 2.24 -6.49
C SER A 32 5.38 3.29 -7.13
N VAL A 33 4.10 2.98 -7.28
CA VAL A 33 3.10 3.91 -7.84
C VAL A 33 3.05 5.25 -7.08
N LEU A 34 3.55 5.25 -5.85
CA LEU A 34 3.64 6.41 -4.96
C LEU A 34 4.82 7.35 -5.28
N ASP A 35 5.79 6.88 -6.08
CA ASP A 35 7.01 7.61 -6.47
C ASP A 35 6.89 8.32 -7.83
N ARG A 36 5.76 8.17 -8.52
CA ARG A 36 5.48 8.95 -9.74
C ARG A 36 5.19 10.40 -9.34
N ASP A 37 5.62 11.38 -10.14
CA ASP A 37 5.28 12.81 -10.04
C ASP A 37 3.78 13.05 -10.32
N VAL A 38 2.89 12.41 -9.54
CA VAL A 38 1.44 12.42 -9.73
C VAL A 38 0.86 13.54 -8.88
N GLU A 39 0.13 14.45 -9.53
CA GLU A 39 -0.67 15.48 -8.87
C GLU A 39 -1.53 14.85 -7.77
N LEU A 40 -1.65 15.52 -6.62
CA LEU A 40 -2.50 15.02 -5.53
C LEU A 40 -3.92 14.80 -6.04
N PRO A 41 -4.56 13.66 -5.70
CA PRO A 41 -5.90 13.36 -6.17
C PRO A 41 -6.89 14.47 -5.77
N ARG A 42 -7.69 14.93 -6.73
CA ARG A 42 -8.69 15.98 -6.46
C ARG A 42 -9.83 15.41 -5.63
N ALA A 43 -10.35 16.22 -4.71
CA ALA A 43 -11.46 15.83 -3.84
C ALA A 43 -12.71 15.43 -4.64
N VAL A 44 -13.39 14.40 -4.14
CA VAL A 44 -14.61 13.83 -4.72
C VAL A 44 -15.69 13.80 -3.65
N GLU A 45 -16.94 14.05 -4.03
CA GLU A 45 -18.08 13.96 -3.12
C GLU A 45 -18.44 12.49 -2.88
N ALA A 46 -17.70 11.85 -1.97
CA ALA A 46 -17.97 10.50 -1.53
C ALA A 46 -17.82 10.42 -0.01
N ARG A 47 -18.64 9.57 0.61
CA ARG A 47 -18.60 9.35 2.07
C ARG A 47 -17.18 8.99 2.49
N ASN A 48 -16.62 9.66 3.51
CA ASN A 48 -15.29 9.34 4.04
C ASN A 48 -14.16 9.38 2.99
N PHE A 49 -14.23 10.30 2.03
CA PHE A 49 -13.11 10.54 1.11
C PHE A 49 -11.82 10.87 1.86
N THR A 50 -10.71 10.28 1.42
CA THR A 50 -9.36 10.55 1.91
C THR A 50 -8.33 10.36 0.80
N ILE A 51 -7.24 11.12 0.86
CA ILE A 51 -6.08 10.90 0.01
C ILE A 51 -5.18 9.90 0.74
N LEU A 52 -4.90 8.77 0.12
CA LEU A 52 -4.12 7.68 0.70
C LEU A 52 -2.62 7.90 0.49
N ALA A 53 -2.27 8.38 -0.71
CA ALA A 53 -0.93 8.72 -1.14
C ALA A 53 -1.01 9.59 -2.42
N PRO A 54 0.11 10.14 -2.94
CA PRO A 54 0.13 10.73 -4.28
C PRO A 54 -0.48 9.76 -5.30
N GLY A 55 -1.41 10.26 -6.12
CA GLY A 55 -2.10 9.44 -7.12
C GLY A 55 -3.12 8.42 -6.60
N VAL A 56 -3.34 8.26 -5.28
CA VAL A 56 -4.29 7.27 -4.76
C VAL A 56 -5.25 7.89 -3.74
N ALA A 57 -6.56 7.76 -3.98
CA ALA A 57 -7.61 8.19 -3.08
C ALA A 57 -8.53 7.02 -2.68
N GLY A 58 -9.17 7.18 -1.52
CA GLY A 58 -10.05 6.19 -0.92
C GLY A 58 -11.36 6.78 -0.45
N ALA A 59 -12.47 6.07 -0.59
CA ALA A 59 -13.76 6.52 -0.04
C ALA A 59 -14.75 5.37 0.26
N GLY A 60 -15.91 5.74 0.79
CA GLY A 60 -17.14 4.95 0.73
C GLY A 60 -17.79 4.99 -0.65
N GLN A 61 -18.97 4.40 -0.77
CA GLN A 61 -19.66 4.19 -2.05
C GLN A 61 -19.91 5.53 -2.76
N PRO A 62 -19.32 5.77 -3.95
CA PRO A 62 -19.70 6.88 -4.81
C PRO A 62 -21.05 6.59 -5.48
N ASP A 63 -21.78 7.63 -5.86
CA ASP A 63 -22.92 7.51 -6.76
C ASP A 63 -22.47 7.50 -8.24
N LEU A 64 -23.39 7.21 -9.15
CA LEU A 64 -23.09 7.10 -10.59
C LEU A 64 -22.58 8.42 -11.18
N ALA A 65 -23.18 9.55 -10.80
CA ALA A 65 -22.73 10.88 -11.26
C ALA A 65 -21.29 11.20 -10.79
N THR A 66 -20.95 10.77 -9.57
CA THR A 66 -19.60 10.87 -9.05
C THR A 66 -18.63 10.05 -9.87
N ILE A 67 -18.98 8.79 -10.18
CA ILE A 67 -18.18 7.90 -11.03
C ILE A 67 -17.94 8.53 -12.41
N GLU A 68 -18.98 9.04 -13.06
CA GLU A 68 -18.88 9.72 -14.37
C GLU A 68 -17.95 10.94 -14.33
N SER A 69 -17.87 11.63 -13.19
CA SER A 69 -17.03 12.82 -13.03
C SER A 69 -15.55 12.52 -12.76
N LEU A 70 -15.19 11.30 -12.35
CA LEU A 70 -13.84 10.93 -11.95
C LEU A 70 -12.76 11.26 -13.00
N PRO A 71 -12.95 11.00 -14.31
CA PRO A 71 -11.96 11.36 -15.34
C PRO A 71 -11.64 12.85 -15.39
N THR A 72 -12.63 13.72 -15.18
CA THR A 72 -12.45 15.19 -15.17
C THR A 72 -11.58 15.67 -14.01
N LYS A 73 -11.42 14.82 -12.99
CA LYS A 73 -10.63 15.05 -11.78
C LYS A 73 -9.26 14.38 -11.84
N GLY A 74 -8.92 13.75 -12.97
CA GLY A 74 -7.62 13.09 -13.18
C GLY A 74 -7.59 11.62 -12.75
N TYR A 75 -8.70 11.05 -12.32
CA TYR A 75 -8.77 9.61 -12.01
C TYR A 75 -8.92 8.81 -13.30
N ARG A 76 -8.22 7.68 -13.37
CA ARG A 76 -8.30 6.75 -14.51
C ARG A 76 -8.66 5.34 -14.10
N THR A 77 -8.56 5.01 -12.82
CA THR A 77 -8.89 3.68 -12.31
C THR A 77 -9.90 3.78 -11.18
N LEU A 78 -10.93 2.93 -11.21
CA LEU A 78 -11.90 2.74 -10.13
C LEU A 78 -11.78 1.31 -9.59
N ILE A 79 -11.44 1.17 -8.32
CA ILE A 79 -11.32 -0.12 -7.63
C ILE A 79 -12.48 -0.30 -6.65
N ASN A 80 -13.31 -1.32 -6.88
CA ASN A 80 -14.42 -1.70 -6.01
C ASN A 80 -14.02 -2.84 -5.07
N LEU A 81 -14.08 -2.60 -3.76
CA LEU A 81 -13.77 -3.61 -2.73
C LEU A 81 -15.00 -4.37 -2.21
N ARG A 82 -16.18 -4.11 -2.77
CA ARG A 82 -17.44 -4.75 -2.34
C ARG A 82 -17.55 -6.15 -2.94
N THR A 83 -18.29 -7.02 -2.25
CA THR A 83 -18.59 -8.36 -2.76
C THR A 83 -19.92 -8.33 -3.53
N SER A 84 -20.08 -9.22 -4.50
CA SER A 84 -21.27 -9.31 -5.37
C SER A 84 -22.61 -9.51 -4.63
N GLY A 85 -22.58 -9.98 -3.38
CA GLY A 85 -23.78 -10.12 -2.54
C GLY A 85 -24.24 -8.84 -1.85
N GLU A 86 -23.50 -7.74 -1.98
CA GLU A 86 -23.84 -6.47 -1.38
C GLU A 86 -24.72 -5.60 -2.28
N ARG A 87 -25.55 -4.74 -1.66
CA ARG A 87 -26.32 -3.74 -2.42
C ARG A 87 -25.46 -2.51 -2.77
N TYR A 88 -25.20 -2.31 -4.05
CA TYR A 88 -24.68 -1.11 -4.70
C TYR A 88 -25.29 -1.01 -6.12
N PRO A 89 -25.18 0.13 -6.81
CA PRO A 89 -25.67 0.28 -8.18
C PRO A 89 -25.15 -0.85 -9.08
N ALA A 90 -26.05 -1.54 -9.78
CA ALA A 90 -25.68 -2.66 -10.65
C ALA A 90 -24.92 -2.17 -11.90
N GLU A 91 -25.16 -0.92 -12.26
CA GLU A 91 -24.63 -0.21 -13.40
C GLU A 91 -23.24 0.39 -13.13
N GLU A 92 -22.67 0.21 -11.93
CA GLU A 92 -21.39 0.83 -11.54
C GLU A 92 -20.25 0.52 -12.53
N ALA A 93 -20.07 -0.76 -12.88
CA ALA A 93 -19.03 -1.19 -13.80
C ALA A 93 -19.25 -0.60 -15.20
N GLU A 94 -20.47 -0.71 -15.74
CA GLU A 94 -20.84 -0.14 -17.04
C GLU A 94 -20.65 1.38 -17.08
N THR A 95 -21.04 2.08 -16.00
CA THR A 95 -20.88 3.53 -15.87
C THR A 95 -19.41 3.93 -15.83
N ALA A 96 -18.58 3.19 -15.09
CA ALA A 96 -17.15 3.44 -15.01
C ALA A 96 -16.47 3.26 -16.37
N GLU A 97 -16.77 2.15 -17.05
CA GLU A 97 -16.23 1.85 -18.37
C GLU A 97 -16.68 2.87 -19.43
N ALA A 98 -17.97 3.26 -19.41
CA ALA A 98 -18.51 4.30 -20.31
C ALA A 98 -17.87 5.68 -20.07
N ALA A 99 -17.48 5.98 -18.84
CA ALA A 99 -16.72 7.17 -18.48
C ALA A 99 -15.23 7.08 -18.88
N GLY A 100 -14.76 5.93 -19.38
CA GLY A 100 -13.37 5.69 -19.77
C GLY A 100 -12.45 5.41 -18.59
N LEU A 101 -12.98 4.89 -17.48
CA LEU A 101 -12.20 4.39 -16.35
C LEU A 101 -11.82 2.92 -16.56
N HIS A 102 -10.64 2.55 -16.09
CA HIS A 102 -10.29 1.16 -15.84
C HIS A 102 -10.98 0.70 -14.56
N TYR A 103 -11.94 -0.22 -14.67
CA TYR A 103 -12.68 -0.76 -13.53
C TYR A 103 -12.05 -2.07 -13.04
N VAL A 104 -11.82 -2.18 -11.74
CA VAL A 104 -11.23 -3.37 -11.10
C VAL A 104 -12.04 -3.76 -9.87
N GLU A 105 -12.33 -5.05 -9.72
CA GLU A 105 -12.97 -5.59 -8.53
C GLU A 105 -11.97 -6.38 -7.68
N ILE A 106 -11.89 -6.05 -6.39
CA ILE A 106 -11.10 -6.80 -5.40
C ILE A 106 -12.02 -7.11 -4.22
N PRO A 107 -12.82 -8.21 -4.29
CA PRO A 107 -13.85 -8.48 -3.29
C PRO A 107 -13.27 -8.72 -1.89
N VAL A 108 -13.47 -7.77 -0.97
CA VAL A 108 -12.99 -7.87 0.41
C VAL A 108 -14.14 -8.19 1.36
N SER A 109 -14.00 -9.32 2.06
CA SER A 109 -14.86 -9.77 3.15
C SER A 109 -14.01 -10.20 4.35
N SER A 110 -14.64 -10.46 5.49
CA SER A 110 -13.93 -11.02 6.65
C SER A 110 -13.29 -12.39 6.41
N ARG A 111 -13.74 -13.13 5.38
CA ARG A 111 -13.18 -14.45 5.04
C ARG A 111 -12.05 -14.37 4.01
N THR A 112 -12.05 -13.33 3.18
CA THR A 112 -11.07 -13.17 2.11
C THR A 112 -9.92 -12.27 2.52
N PHE A 113 -10.14 -11.29 3.40
CA PHE A 113 -9.13 -10.33 3.83
C PHE A 113 -7.80 -11.00 4.26
N GLY A 114 -6.72 -10.69 3.54
CA GLY A 114 -5.40 -11.28 3.75
C GLY A 114 -4.43 -10.98 2.60
N LEU A 115 -3.34 -11.76 2.53
CA LEU A 115 -2.24 -11.56 1.57
C LEU A 115 -2.69 -11.49 0.11
N LEU A 116 -3.63 -12.36 -0.30
CA LEU A 116 -4.10 -12.37 -1.68
C LEU A 116 -4.69 -11.02 -2.10
N GLN A 117 -5.56 -10.42 -1.28
CA GLN A 117 -6.17 -9.12 -1.59
C GLN A 117 -5.15 -7.99 -1.56
N ALA A 118 -4.14 -8.07 -0.68
CA ALA A 118 -3.05 -7.09 -0.67
C ALA A 118 -2.22 -7.16 -1.97
N LYS A 119 -1.96 -8.37 -2.49
CA LYS A 119 -1.31 -8.58 -3.79
C LYS A 119 -2.17 -8.15 -4.97
N GLN A 120 -3.47 -8.42 -4.93
CA GLN A 120 -4.39 -7.91 -5.96
C GLN A 120 -4.41 -6.37 -5.98
N LEU A 121 -4.30 -5.71 -4.82
CA LEU A 121 -4.20 -4.26 -4.76
C LEU A 121 -2.87 -3.76 -5.34
N GLU A 122 -1.75 -4.41 -5.00
CA GLU A 122 -0.43 -4.12 -5.60
C GLU A 122 -0.49 -4.20 -7.13
N GLU A 123 -0.98 -5.33 -7.67
CA GLU A 123 -1.12 -5.55 -9.11
C GLU A 123 -2.03 -4.51 -9.77
N ALA A 124 -3.16 -4.16 -9.14
CA ALA A 124 -4.08 -3.15 -9.66
C ALA A 124 -3.49 -1.74 -9.65
N LEU A 125 -2.65 -1.41 -8.67
CA LEU A 125 -1.94 -0.12 -8.62
C LEU A 125 -0.84 -0.08 -9.69
N GLU A 126 0.00 -1.11 -9.80
CA GLU A 126 1.10 -1.18 -10.77
C GLU A 126 0.61 -1.21 -12.22
N GLY A 127 -0.49 -1.93 -12.46
CA GLY A 127 -1.13 -2.03 -13.77
C GLY A 127 -2.02 -0.84 -14.13
N ALA A 128 -2.20 0.14 -13.23
CA ALA A 128 -3.09 1.26 -13.47
C ALA A 128 -2.58 2.14 -14.64
N PRO A 129 -3.46 2.57 -15.57
CA PRO A 129 -3.13 3.58 -16.55
C PRO A 129 -2.69 4.89 -15.89
N GLU A 130 -1.99 5.73 -16.65
CA GLU A 130 -1.51 7.03 -16.16
C GLU A 130 -2.66 7.92 -15.66
N GLY A 131 -2.70 8.15 -14.35
CA GLY A 131 -3.72 8.94 -13.66
C GLY A 131 -3.91 8.44 -12.24
N ALA A 132 -4.82 9.11 -11.51
CA ALA A 132 -5.11 8.74 -10.13
C ALA A 132 -6.00 7.49 -10.05
N VAL A 133 -5.83 6.71 -8.98
CA VAL A 133 -6.63 5.54 -8.63
C VAL A 133 -7.62 5.92 -7.53
N PHE A 134 -8.89 5.58 -7.72
CA PHE A 134 -9.94 5.75 -6.72
C PHE A 134 -10.38 4.39 -6.19
N ILE A 135 -10.16 4.14 -4.90
CA ILE A 135 -10.53 2.88 -4.23
C ILE A 135 -11.77 3.11 -3.38
N HIS A 136 -12.80 2.27 -3.52
CA HIS A 136 -14.01 2.42 -2.73
C HIS A 136 -14.54 1.12 -2.15
N CYS A 137 -15.37 1.26 -1.13
CA CYS A 137 -16.22 0.18 -0.62
C CYS A 137 -17.52 0.79 -0.08
N GLY A 138 -18.37 0.05 0.64
CA GLY A 138 -19.58 0.65 1.23
C GLY A 138 -19.34 1.90 2.11
N SER A 139 -18.36 1.91 3.02
CA SER A 139 -18.16 3.00 4.00
C SER A 139 -16.75 3.60 4.08
N GLY A 140 -15.79 3.12 3.28
CA GLY A 140 -14.36 3.43 3.38
C GLY A 140 -13.57 2.59 4.40
N ASN A 141 -14.25 1.79 5.25
CA ASN A 141 -13.55 0.98 6.26
C ASN A 141 -12.64 -0.10 5.65
N ARG A 142 -13.11 -0.80 4.60
CA ARG A 142 -12.31 -1.83 3.92
C ARG A 142 -11.18 -1.22 3.09
N VAL A 143 -11.39 -0.02 2.56
CA VAL A 143 -10.34 0.73 1.87
C VAL A 143 -9.19 0.98 2.83
N GLY A 144 -9.46 1.55 4.00
CA GLY A 144 -8.41 1.75 5.01
C GLY A 144 -7.77 0.44 5.49
N ALA A 145 -8.56 -0.59 5.72
CA ALA A 145 -8.03 -1.88 6.16
C ALA A 145 -7.09 -2.52 5.12
N LEU A 146 -7.52 -2.57 3.86
CA LEU A 146 -6.73 -3.15 2.78
C LEU A 146 -5.50 -2.29 2.47
N TRP A 147 -5.63 -0.96 2.53
CA TRP A 147 -4.51 -0.04 2.39
C TRP A 147 -3.45 -0.29 3.46
N GLY A 148 -3.85 -0.35 4.73
CA GLY A 148 -2.93 -0.66 5.83
C GLY A 148 -2.25 -2.02 5.65
N LEU A 149 -3.01 -3.05 5.27
CA LEU A 149 -2.48 -4.39 5.02
C LEU A 149 -1.49 -4.42 3.85
N TYR A 150 -1.80 -3.76 2.73
CA TYR A 150 -0.90 -3.60 1.60
C TYR A 150 0.42 -2.98 2.03
N ARG A 151 0.38 -1.88 2.78
CA ARG A 151 1.61 -1.23 3.26
C ARG A 151 2.43 -2.11 4.22
N GLY A 152 1.77 -2.95 5.02
CA GLY A 152 2.48 -3.91 5.87
C GLY A 152 3.13 -5.05 5.08
N LEU A 153 2.35 -5.71 4.20
CA LEU A 153 2.80 -6.92 3.49
C LEU A 153 3.70 -6.64 2.28
N VAL A 154 3.50 -5.49 1.62
CA VAL A 154 4.18 -5.15 0.37
C VAL A 154 5.27 -4.11 0.61
N GLU A 155 4.97 -3.01 1.33
CA GLU A 155 5.97 -1.97 1.64
C GLU A 155 6.81 -2.30 2.90
N GLY A 156 6.48 -3.36 3.63
CA GLY A 156 7.26 -3.83 4.78
C GLY A 156 7.10 -3.00 6.05
N LEU A 157 6.00 -2.25 6.21
CA LEU A 157 5.73 -1.55 7.47
C LEU A 157 5.57 -2.51 8.65
N ALA A 158 5.99 -2.07 9.84
CA ALA A 158 5.74 -2.83 11.05
C ALA A 158 4.22 -2.96 11.31
N PRO A 159 3.75 -4.01 12.00
CA PRO A 159 2.31 -4.23 12.20
C PRO A 159 1.55 -3.05 12.79
N SER A 160 2.10 -2.41 13.82
CA SER A 160 1.50 -1.22 14.44
C SER A 160 1.42 -0.02 13.48
N GLU A 161 2.40 0.13 12.58
CA GLU A 161 2.44 1.19 11.58
C GLU A 161 1.46 0.93 10.44
N ALA A 162 1.30 -0.32 10.03
CA ALA A 162 0.31 -0.77 9.05
C ALA A 162 -1.12 -0.54 9.55
N VAL A 163 -1.40 -0.89 10.81
CA VAL A 163 -2.68 -0.59 11.47
C VAL A 163 -2.91 0.93 11.54
N ALA A 164 -1.90 1.70 11.95
CA ALA A 164 -1.99 3.15 11.99
C ALA A 164 -2.22 3.76 10.59
N ALA A 165 -1.61 3.20 9.54
CA ALA A 165 -1.85 3.60 8.17
C ALA A 165 -3.30 3.33 7.76
N GLY A 166 -3.87 2.18 8.17
CA GLY A 166 -5.28 1.89 7.92
C GLY A 166 -6.22 2.88 8.60
N TYR A 167 -5.94 3.27 9.84
CA TYR A 167 -6.72 4.31 10.54
C TYR A 167 -6.64 5.68 9.84
N ARG A 168 -5.44 6.11 9.43
CA ARG A 168 -5.26 7.35 8.64
C ARG A 168 -6.01 7.29 7.30
N ALA A 169 -6.10 6.10 6.71
CA ALA A 169 -6.85 5.82 5.49
C ALA A 169 -8.37 5.66 5.68
N GLY A 170 -8.91 5.96 6.87
CA GLY A 170 -10.36 6.01 7.12
C GLY A 170 -10.97 4.72 7.67
N MET A 171 -10.16 3.71 7.97
CA MET A 171 -10.58 2.55 8.77
C MET A 171 -11.03 3.02 10.17
N ARG A 172 -12.11 2.45 10.68
CA ARG A 172 -12.63 2.72 12.03
C ARG A 172 -12.92 1.43 12.83
N SER A 173 -12.97 0.29 12.16
CA SER A 173 -13.29 -0.99 12.81
C SER A 173 -12.09 -1.59 13.52
N SER A 174 -12.22 -1.89 14.82
CA SER A 174 -11.22 -2.65 15.58
C SER A 174 -11.06 -4.09 15.07
N SER A 175 -12.12 -4.71 14.53
CA SER A 175 -12.03 -6.04 13.95
C SER A 175 -11.19 -6.09 12.67
N LEU A 176 -11.20 -5.00 11.89
CA LEU A 176 -10.34 -4.89 10.70
C LEU A 176 -8.90 -4.61 11.09
N ALA A 177 -8.67 -3.80 12.13
CA ALA A 177 -7.33 -3.60 12.69
C ALA A 177 -6.72 -4.93 13.17
N ALA A 178 -7.48 -5.74 13.93
CA ALA A 178 -7.05 -7.07 14.34
C ALA A 178 -6.80 -8.01 13.14
N GLY A 179 -7.55 -7.85 12.05
CA GLY A 179 -7.32 -8.57 10.80
C GLY A 179 -5.97 -8.24 10.15
N ILE A 180 -5.54 -6.98 10.21
CA ILE A 180 -4.21 -6.57 9.72
C ILE A 180 -3.12 -7.24 10.55
N ASP A 181 -3.20 -7.13 11.88
CA ASP A 181 -2.22 -7.72 12.80
C ASP A 181 -2.10 -9.24 12.61
N HIS A 182 -3.23 -9.93 12.52
CA HIS A 182 -3.26 -11.37 12.28
C HIS A 182 -2.60 -11.73 10.95
N SER A 183 -2.98 -11.05 9.86
CA SER A 183 -2.45 -11.34 8.52
C SER A 183 -0.94 -11.11 8.42
N LEU A 184 -0.43 -10.06 9.06
CA LEU A 184 1.01 -9.77 9.09
C LEU A 184 1.78 -10.79 9.94
N SER A 185 1.21 -11.21 11.06
CA SER A 185 1.84 -12.22 11.93
C SER A 185 1.97 -13.58 11.22
N GLU A 186 0.94 -13.99 10.49
CA GLU A 186 0.95 -15.23 9.70
C GLU A 186 1.97 -15.16 8.55
N ALA A 187 2.15 -13.99 7.92
CA ALA A 187 3.11 -13.81 6.83
C ALA A 187 4.56 -13.81 7.33
N LEU A 188 4.83 -13.22 8.51
CA LEU A 188 6.17 -13.20 9.11
C LEU A 188 6.61 -14.54 9.71
N SER A 189 5.67 -15.47 9.91
CA SER A 189 5.93 -16.79 10.49
C SER A 189 6.24 -17.87 9.43
N GLN A 190 6.18 -17.53 8.14
CA GLN A 190 6.47 -18.41 7.00
C GLN A 190 7.84 -18.11 6.41
#